data_AF-A0A1I5WUY8-F1
#
_entry.id   AF-A0A1I5WUY8-F1
#
_cell.length_a   1.000
_cell.length_b   1.000
_cell.length_c   1.000
_cell.angle_alpha   90.00
_cell.angle_beta   90.00
_cell.angle_gamma   90.00
#
_symmetry.space_group_name_H-M   'P 1'
#
loop_
_entity.id
_entity.type
_entity.pdbx_description
1 polymer ?
#
loop_
_entity_poly.entity_id
_entity_poly.type
_entity_poly.pdbx_seq_one_letter_code
_entity_poly.pdbx_strand_id
1 'polypeptide(L)'
;MLEDKTLIYLPQLLYNIKYSSWSYEKEYRCIIASTANGMPFIDAKPKAIYIGRDCSDKNADCLFDIADEHEAKIYKMGFDDCIDSYELYYYEFYK
;
A
#
# COMPACT_ATOMS: atom_id res chain seq x y z
N MET A 1 -2.89 12.84 36.98
CA MET A 1 -3.78 12.12 36.05
C MET A 1 -2.95 11.14 35.27
N LEU A 2 -3.36 9.87 35.16
CA LEU A 2 -2.76 8.96 34.18
C LEU A 2 -3.13 9.50 32.79
N GLU A 3 -2.15 9.69 31.91
CA GLU A 3 -2.43 9.94 30.49
C GLU A 3 -2.95 8.63 29.89
N ASP A 4 -4.26 8.51 29.74
CA ASP A 4 -4.86 7.37 29.04
C ASP A 4 -4.54 7.47 27.54
N LYS A 5 -3.67 6.57 27.08
CA LYS A 5 -3.24 6.46 25.67
C LYS A 5 -3.97 5.35 24.91
N THR A 6 -4.99 4.74 25.51
CA THR A 6 -5.74 3.62 24.91
C THR A 6 -6.34 4.01 23.56
N LEU A 7 -6.84 5.25 23.43
CA LEU A 7 -7.37 5.79 22.18
C LEU A 7 -6.34 5.90 21.05
N ILE A 8 -5.03 5.89 21.36
CA ILE A 8 -3.96 5.92 20.35
C ILE A 8 -3.47 4.51 20.05
N TYR A 9 -3.17 3.73 21.08
CA TYR A 9 -2.56 2.41 20.91
C TYR A 9 -3.54 1.34 20.41
N LEU A 10 -4.82 1.41 20.80
CA LEU A 10 -5.80 0.41 20.38
C LEU A 10 -6.06 0.48 18.85
N PRO A 11 -6.31 1.66 18.25
CA PRO A 11 -6.41 1.76 16.80
C PRO A 11 -5.11 1.36 16.09
N GLN A 12 -3.95 1.81 16.59
CA GLN A 12 -2.66 1.43 16.03
C GLN A 12 -2.49 -0.08 16.01
N LEU A 13 -2.81 -0.80 17.09
CA LEU A 13 -2.75 -2.26 17.10
C LEU A 13 -3.73 -2.87 16.10
N LEU A 14 -4.99 -2.48 16.13
CA LEU A 14 -6.05 -3.09 15.30
C LEU A 14 -5.81 -2.88 13.79
N TYR A 15 -5.33 -1.71 13.37
CA TYR A 15 -4.98 -1.46 11.95
C TYR A 15 -3.75 -2.24 11.47
N ASN A 16 -2.89 -2.67 12.39
CA ASN A 16 -1.69 -3.45 12.09
C ASN A 16 -1.88 -4.96 12.25
N ILE A 17 -3.00 -5.42 12.83
CA ILE A 17 -3.34 -6.84 12.83
C ILE A 17 -3.79 -7.22 11.42
N LYS A 18 -3.08 -8.17 10.83
CA LYS A 18 -3.37 -8.71 9.51
C LYS A 18 -4.11 -10.03 9.65
N TYR A 19 -5.11 -10.27 8.81
CA TYR A 19 -5.75 -11.58 8.72
C TYR A 19 -4.76 -12.61 8.16
N SER A 20 -4.86 -13.87 8.60
CA SER A 20 -3.88 -14.92 8.28
C SER A 20 -3.74 -15.18 6.78
N SER A 21 -4.83 -15.07 6.02
CA SER A 21 -4.77 -15.25 4.55
C SER A 21 -3.94 -14.21 3.84
N TRP A 22 -3.64 -13.06 4.45
CA TRP A 22 -2.76 -12.05 3.85
C TRP A 22 -1.32 -12.12 4.36
N SER A 23 -0.98 -13.11 5.18
CA SER A 23 0.38 -13.25 5.75
C SER A 23 1.50 -13.34 4.70
N TYR A 24 1.17 -13.64 3.44
CA TYR A 24 2.11 -13.67 2.33
C TYR A 24 2.66 -12.29 1.93
N GLU A 25 1.92 -11.18 2.15
CA GLU A 25 2.44 -9.86 1.77
C GLU A 25 3.47 -9.38 2.80
N LYS A 26 4.67 -9.09 2.31
CA LYS A 26 5.81 -8.59 3.09
C LYS A 26 5.71 -7.07 3.27
N GLU A 27 4.74 -6.63 4.07
CA GLU A 27 4.44 -5.21 4.30
C GLU A 27 4.94 -4.73 5.67
N TYR A 28 5.51 -3.53 5.71
CA TYR A 28 5.65 -2.73 6.93
C TYR A 28 4.66 -1.59 6.91
N ARG A 29 3.79 -1.50 7.92
CA ARG A 29 2.82 -0.42 8.08
C ARG A 29 3.34 0.64 9.02
N CYS A 30 3.37 1.88 8.57
CA CYS A 30 3.67 3.04 9.40
C CYS A 30 2.42 3.91 9.50
N ILE A 31 1.89 4.09 10.71
CA ILE A 31 0.74 4.95 10.97
C ILE A 31 1.27 6.23 11.62
N ILE A 32 1.19 7.33 10.90
CA ILE A 32 1.44 8.66 11.43
C ILE A 32 0.11 9.31 11.80
N ALA A 33 0.11 10.14 12.85
CA ALA A 33 -1.07 10.95 13.16
C ALA A 33 -1.42 11.82 11.95
N SER A 34 -2.71 12.04 11.72
CA SER A 34 -3.26 12.93 10.69
C SER A 34 -2.45 14.21 10.53
N THR A 35 -2.43 14.80 9.33
CA THR A 35 -1.83 16.10 9.01
C THR A 35 -2.36 17.21 9.93
N ALA A 36 -1.82 17.28 11.14
CA ALA A 36 -1.94 18.41 12.03
C ALA A 36 -0.96 19.48 11.55
N ASN A 37 -1.30 20.76 11.75
CA ASN A 37 -0.38 21.84 11.45
C ASN A 37 0.99 21.59 12.11
N GLY A 38 2.04 21.54 11.29
CA GLY A 38 3.42 21.32 11.74
C GLY A 38 3.94 19.88 11.61
N MET A 39 3.12 18.91 11.17
CA MET A 39 3.63 17.56 10.87
C MET A 39 4.40 17.53 9.55
N PRO A 40 5.58 16.87 9.49
CA PRO A 40 6.39 16.84 8.29
C PRO A 40 5.69 16.03 7.19
N PHE A 41 5.66 16.59 5.97
CA PHE A 41 5.36 15.80 4.79
C PHE A 41 6.52 14.82 4.58
N ILE A 42 6.21 13.54 4.40
CA ILE A 42 7.20 12.52 4.09
C ILE A 42 7.19 12.34 2.58
N ASP A 43 8.29 12.76 1.93
CA ASP A 43 8.49 12.53 0.51
C ASP A 43 8.66 11.02 0.25
N ALA A 44 7.65 10.39 -0.33
CA ALA A 44 7.63 8.96 -0.59
C ALA A 44 8.22 8.70 -1.98
N LYS A 45 9.41 8.10 -2.01
CA LYS A 45 10.08 7.68 -3.25
C LYS A 45 9.81 6.19 -3.50
N PRO A 46 8.85 5.83 -4.36
CA PRO A 46 8.51 4.43 -4.59
C PRO A 46 9.68 3.71 -5.25
N LYS A 47 9.97 2.48 -4.82
CA LYS A 47 10.87 1.57 -5.56
C LYS A 47 10.12 0.75 -6.60
N ALA A 48 8.83 0.51 -6.35
CA ALA A 48 7.94 -0.20 -7.24
C ALA A 48 6.50 0.27 -7.03
N ILE A 49 5.70 0.23 -8.10
CA ILE A 49 4.27 0.51 -8.11
C ILE A 49 3.56 -0.74 -8.60
N TYR A 50 2.55 -1.18 -7.85
CA TYR A 50 1.72 -2.33 -8.17
C TYR A 50 0.30 -1.85 -8.51
N ILE A 51 -0.03 -1.83 -9.79
CA ILE A 51 -1.32 -1.35 -10.28
C ILE A 51 -2.37 -2.44 -10.06
N GLY A 52 -3.49 -2.09 -9.41
CA GLY A 52 -4.61 -3.01 -9.23
C GLY A 52 -5.16 -3.54 -10.55
N ARG A 53 -5.64 -4.80 -10.55
CA ARG A 53 -6.21 -5.50 -11.71
C ARG A 53 -7.19 -4.61 -12.49
N ASP A 54 -8.12 -3.99 -11.77
CA ASP A 54 -9.25 -3.26 -12.34
C ASP A 54 -9.01 -1.73 -12.42
N CYS A 55 -7.75 -1.29 -12.34
CA CYS A 55 -7.37 0.11 -12.54
C CYS A 55 -7.58 0.51 -14.01
N SER A 56 -8.31 1.62 -14.24
CA SER A 56 -8.55 2.17 -15.58
C SER A 56 -7.27 2.67 -16.24
N ASP A 57 -7.19 2.58 -17.57
CA ASP A 57 -6.04 3.03 -18.37
C ASP A 57 -5.59 4.45 -18.06
N LYS A 58 -6.53 5.40 -17.95
CA LYS A 58 -6.24 6.80 -17.58
C LYS A 58 -5.47 6.92 -16.26
N ASN A 59 -5.86 6.15 -15.26
CA ASN A 59 -5.22 6.19 -13.95
C ASN A 59 -3.89 5.42 -13.97
N ALA A 60 -3.81 4.34 -14.77
CA ALA A 60 -2.57 3.60 -14.98
C ALA A 60 -1.51 4.47 -15.67
N ASP A 61 -1.89 5.27 -16.67
CA ASP A 61 -1.01 6.25 -17.32
C ASP A 61 -0.40 7.22 -16.31
N CYS A 62 -1.20 7.79 -15.40
CA CYS A 62 -0.67 8.65 -14.34
C CYS A 62 0.30 7.92 -13.41
N LEU A 63 0.12 6.62 -13.18
CA LEU A 63 1.03 5.81 -12.37
C LEU A 63 2.33 5.49 -13.12
N PHE A 64 2.29 5.35 -14.44
CA PHE A 64 3.50 5.27 -15.27
C PHE A 64 4.30 6.57 -15.18
N ASP A 65 3.66 7.73 -15.27
CA ASP A 65 4.36 9.02 -15.15
C ASP A 65 5.11 9.14 -13.80
N ILE A 66 4.47 8.71 -12.70
CA ILE A 66 5.09 8.66 -11.36
C ILE A 66 6.24 7.63 -11.31
N ALA A 67 6.06 6.48 -11.95
CA ALA A 67 7.11 5.45 -12.00
C ALA A 67 8.35 5.97 -12.74
N ASP A 68 8.15 6.64 -13.87
CA ASP A 68 9.22 7.23 -14.68
C ASP A 68 9.95 8.34 -13.90
N GLU A 69 9.22 9.22 -13.21
CA GLU A 69 9.78 10.29 -12.38
C GLU A 69 10.71 9.76 -11.28
N HIS A 70 10.40 8.59 -10.72
CA HIS A 70 11.13 8.02 -9.59
C HIS A 70 12.03 6.82 -9.96
N GLU A 71 12.16 6.51 -11.24
CA GLU A 71 12.85 5.30 -11.73
C GLU A 71 12.34 4.01 -11.03
N ALA A 72 11.03 3.99 -10.74
CA ALA A 72 10.39 2.89 -10.03
C ALA A 72 9.96 1.79 -11.00
N LYS A 73 10.01 0.54 -10.56
CA LYS A 73 9.46 -0.58 -11.34
C LYS A 73 7.94 -0.54 -11.32
N ILE A 74 7.31 -0.96 -12.41
CA ILE A 74 5.84 -1.00 -12.48
C ILE A 74 5.35 -2.41 -12.79
N TYR A 75 4.33 -2.82 -12.04
CA TYR A 75 3.74 -4.14 -12.08
C TYR A 75 2.23 -4.03 -12.16
N LYS A 76 1.58 -5.03 -12.76
CA LYS A 76 0.12 -5.18 -12.73
C LYS A 76 -0.22 -6.36 -11.84
N MET A 77 -1.14 -6.12 -10.91
CA MET A 77 -1.65 -7.15 -10.01
C MET A 77 -2.73 -7.95 -10.71
N GLY A 78 -2.69 -9.26 -10.48
CA GLY A 78 -3.71 -10.20 -10.88
C GLY A 78 -4.22 -10.99 -9.68
N PHE A 79 -5.38 -11.57 -9.87
CA PHE A 79 -6.03 -12.44 -8.90
C PHE A 79 -6.65 -13.61 -9.65
N ASP A 80 -6.44 -14.82 -9.16
CA ASP A 80 -7.08 -16.01 -9.71
C ASP A 80 -8.34 -16.32 -8.90
N ASP A 81 -9.50 -15.99 -9.48
CA ASP A 81 -10.81 -16.21 -8.87
C ASP A 81 -11.14 -17.71 -8.64
N CYS A 82 -10.31 -18.63 -9.16
CA CYS A 82 -10.48 -20.08 -8.99
C CYS A 82 -9.67 -20.67 -7.81
N ILE A 83 -8.84 -19.88 -7.13
CA ILE A 83 -7.93 -20.36 -6.07
C ILE A 83 -8.32 -19.79 -4.70
N ASP A 84 -8.52 -20.69 -3.72
CA ASP A 84 -8.93 -20.34 -2.35
C ASP A 84 -7.79 -19.77 -1.47
N SER A 85 -6.58 -19.59 -2.00
CA SER A 85 -5.45 -19.01 -1.26
C SER A 85 -5.59 -17.50 -1.08
N TYR A 86 -6.42 -16.86 -1.91
CA TYR A 86 -6.58 -15.42 -1.99
C TYR A 86 -5.27 -14.65 -2.22
N GLU A 87 -4.26 -15.32 -2.78
CA GLU A 87 -2.95 -14.73 -3.05
C GLU A 87 -2.98 -13.90 -4.34
N LEU A 88 -2.53 -12.65 -4.23
CA LEU A 88 -2.34 -11.78 -5.39
C LEU A 88 -1.02 -12.13 -6.06
N TYR A 89 -1.04 -12.29 -7.38
CA TYR A 89 0.17 -12.37 -8.20
C TYR A 89 0.40 -11.04 -8.91
N TYR A 90 1.61 -10.85 -9.43
CA TYR A 90 1.95 -9.68 -10.22
C TYR A 90 2.94 -10.03 -11.32
N TYR A 91 2.92 -9.22 -12.37
CA TYR A 91 3.82 -9.33 -13.51
C TYR A 91 4.30 -7.96 -13.93
N GLU A 92 5.50 -7.89 -14.51
CA GLU A 92 6.03 -6.64 -15.04
C GLU A 92 5.07 -6.09 -16.09
N PHE A 93 4.73 -4.82 -15.93
CA PHE A 93 3.75 -4.16 -16.77
C PHE A 93 4.44 -3.10 -17.61
N TYR A 94 4.19 -3.17 -18.91
CA TYR A 94 4.82 -2.29 -19.88
C TYR A 94 3.74 -1.49 -20.58
N LYS A 95 4.10 -0.29 -20.98
CA LYS A 95 3.25 0.57 -21.82
C LYS A 95 3.23 0.07 -23.26
#